data_AF-A0A6G1RJ93-F1
#
_entry.id   AF-A0A6G1RJ93-F1
#
_cell.length_a   1.000
_cell.length_b   1.000
_cell.length_c   1.000
_cell.angle_alpha   90.00
_cell.angle_beta   90.00
_cell.angle_gamma   90.00
#
_symmetry.space_group_name_H-M   'P 1'
#
loop_
_entity.id
_entity.type
_entity.pdbx_description
1 polymer ?
#
loop_
_entity_poly.entity_id
_entity_poly.type
_entity_poly.pdbx_seq_one_letter_code
_entity_poly.pdbx_strand_id
1 'polypeptide(L)'
;PSLDSENRYVTSLAFSQIKEAQAGTHTLSVISKTGNYTVVVPVLIRNKPGKPYFRKWGKSDVIECISESYPQPSVEWIFCKTPEESCPDKMHEETGEINGIQKIQHELFQTYIWCCAANDLGRECTSLFTIDLNERQAAPLPELLLKVGEPLLIRCRAVHRNYKFRIKLSFESKEVEQKKDL
;
A
#
# COMPACT_ATOMS: atom_id res chain seq x y z
N PRO A 1 -30.45 -49.20 -7.67
CA PRO A 1 -29.49 -48.56 -8.59
C PRO A 1 -28.05 -48.82 -8.11
N SER A 2 -27.36 -49.80 -8.72
CA SER A 2 -25.94 -50.02 -8.50
C SER A 2 -25.19 -48.81 -9.03
N LEU A 3 -24.51 -48.05 -8.16
CA LEU A 3 -23.57 -47.04 -8.63
C LEU A 3 -22.47 -47.75 -9.42
N ASP A 4 -22.42 -47.48 -10.71
CA ASP A 4 -21.43 -48.00 -11.63
C ASP A 4 -20.03 -47.57 -11.19
N SER A 5 -19.22 -48.53 -10.73
CA SER A 5 -17.88 -48.27 -10.21
C SER A 5 -16.89 -47.86 -11.30
N GLU A 6 -17.21 -48.13 -12.57
CA GLU A 6 -16.34 -47.82 -13.71
C GLU A 6 -16.41 -46.36 -14.17
N ASN A 7 -17.48 -45.64 -13.81
CA ASN A 7 -17.72 -44.25 -14.24
C ASN A 7 -17.51 -43.23 -13.10
N ARG A 8 -16.46 -43.41 -12.29
CA ARG A 8 -16.11 -42.53 -11.17
C ARG A 8 -14.79 -41.81 -11.44
N TYR A 9 -14.81 -40.48 -11.46
CA TYR A 9 -13.63 -39.66 -11.71
C TYR A 9 -13.41 -38.69 -10.56
N VAL A 10 -12.15 -38.60 -10.11
CA VAL A 10 -11.70 -37.60 -9.14
C VAL A 10 -10.51 -36.88 -9.76
N THR A 11 -10.55 -35.56 -9.74
CA THR A 11 -9.41 -34.71 -10.11
C THR A 11 -9.05 -33.80 -8.96
N SER A 12 -7.80 -33.39 -8.87
CA SER A 12 -7.30 -32.56 -7.78
C SER A 12 -6.26 -31.57 -8.31
N LEU A 13 -6.33 -30.35 -7.81
CA LEU A 13 -5.33 -29.32 -8.03
C LEU A 13 -4.54 -29.14 -6.72
N ALA A 14 -3.22 -29.20 -6.81
CA ALA A 14 -2.35 -29.04 -5.65
C ALA A 14 -1.19 -28.09 -5.98
N PHE A 15 -0.95 -27.13 -5.09
CA PHE A 15 0.25 -26.30 -5.08
C PHE A 15 1.11 -26.73 -3.88
N SER A 16 2.35 -27.12 -4.11
CA SER A 16 3.27 -27.51 -3.03
C SER A 16 3.57 -26.32 -2.10
N GLN A 17 3.66 -25.11 -2.67
CA GLN A 17 3.73 -23.84 -1.97
C GLN A 17 2.93 -22.81 -2.76
N ILE A 18 1.97 -22.17 -2.11
CA ILE A 18 1.15 -21.13 -2.72
C ILE A 18 1.97 -19.83 -2.86
N LYS A 19 1.79 -19.10 -3.97
CA LYS A 19 2.40 -17.80 -4.27
C LYS A 19 1.31 -16.78 -4.54
N GLU A 20 1.55 -15.50 -4.25
CA GLU A 20 0.59 -14.41 -4.44
C GLU A 20 -0.09 -14.40 -5.82
N ALA A 21 0.66 -14.70 -6.89
CA ALA A 21 0.14 -14.78 -8.25
C ALA A 21 -0.90 -15.89 -8.51
N GLN A 22 -1.12 -16.80 -7.54
CA GLN A 22 -2.10 -17.88 -7.61
C GLN A 22 -3.42 -17.52 -6.91
N ALA A 23 -3.53 -16.31 -6.36
CA ALA A 23 -4.79 -15.77 -5.86
C ALA A 23 -5.77 -15.51 -7.02
N GLY A 24 -7.06 -15.44 -6.69
CA GLY A 24 -8.13 -15.13 -7.63
C GLY A 24 -9.08 -16.29 -7.86
N THR A 25 -9.77 -16.25 -8.99
CA THR A 25 -10.89 -17.15 -9.29
C THR A 25 -10.42 -18.36 -10.09
N HIS A 26 -10.49 -19.55 -9.49
CA HIS A 26 -10.16 -20.81 -10.15
C HIS A 26 -11.45 -21.46 -10.66
N THR A 27 -11.44 -21.86 -11.93
CA THR A 27 -12.62 -22.46 -12.58
C THR A 27 -12.35 -23.91 -12.90
N LEU A 28 -13.22 -24.79 -12.41
CA LEU A 28 -13.24 -26.21 -12.75
C LEU A 28 -14.41 -26.48 -13.69
N SER A 29 -14.12 -26.93 -14.90
CA SER A 29 -15.13 -27.28 -15.90
C SER A 29 -15.13 -28.78 -16.19
N VAL A 30 -16.30 -29.40 -16.11
CA VAL A 30 -16.55 -30.79 -16.50
C VAL A 30 -17.40 -30.77 -17.76
N ILE A 31 -16.87 -31.33 -18.84
CA ILE A 31 -17.55 -31.37 -20.15
C ILE A 31 -17.94 -32.82 -20.42
N SER A 32 -19.22 -33.05 -20.74
CA SER A 32 -19.73 -34.37 -21.09
C SER A 32 -20.66 -34.33 -22.30
N LYS A 33 -20.95 -35.48 -22.90
CA LYS A 33 -21.90 -35.59 -24.02
C LYS A 33 -23.33 -35.19 -23.64
N THR A 34 -23.67 -35.26 -22.35
CA THR A 34 -25.03 -35.03 -21.82
C THR A 34 -25.18 -33.68 -21.13
N GLY A 35 -24.10 -32.91 -20.97
CA GLY A 35 -24.14 -31.59 -20.33
C GLY A 35 -22.79 -31.16 -19.77
N ASN A 36 -22.63 -29.85 -19.59
CA ASN A 36 -21.44 -29.25 -19.02
C ASN A 36 -21.73 -28.72 -17.61
N TYR A 37 -20.76 -28.85 -16.71
CA TYR A 37 -20.84 -28.36 -15.34
C TYR A 37 -19.60 -27.53 -15.02
N THR A 38 -19.80 -26.38 -14.38
CA THR A 38 -18.70 -25.46 -14.04
C THR A 38 -18.80 -25.07 -12.57
N VAL A 39 -17.69 -25.18 -11.86
CA VAL A 39 -17.53 -24.71 -10.48
C VAL A 39 -16.50 -23.59 -10.46
N VAL A 40 -16.83 -22.54 -9.73
CA VAL A 40 -15.97 -21.37 -9.56
C VAL A 40 -15.57 -21.30 -8.08
N VAL A 41 -14.27 -21.29 -7.82
CA VAL A 41 -13.69 -21.30 -6.47
C VAL A 41 -12.80 -20.07 -6.30
N PRO A 42 -13.16 -19.11 -5.44
CA PRO A 42 -12.27 -18.02 -5.08
C PRO A 42 -11.16 -18.52 -4.16
N VAL A 43 -9.90 -18.22 -4.51
CA VAL A 43 -8.72 -18.50 -3.69
C VAL A 43 -8.14 -17.17 -3.22
N LEU A 44 -8.19 -16.93 -1.92
CA LEU A 44 -7.61 -15.76 -1.27
C LEU A 44 -6.29 -16.16 -0.62
N ILE A 45 -5.23 -15.40 -0.91
CA ILE A 45 -3.89 -15.67 -0.36
C ILE A 45 -3.62 -14.68 0.73
N ARG A 46 -3.25 -15.21 1.89
CA ARG A 46 -2.93 -14.42 3.07
C ARG A 46 -1.46 -13.99 3.05
N ASN A 47 -1.19 -12.70 3.17
CA ASN A 47 0.15 -12.13 3.20
C ASN A 47 0.27 -10.97 4.20
N LYS A 48 1.50 -10.70 4.64
CA LYS A 48 1.78 -9.46 5.38
C LYS A 48 1.51 -8.24 4.48
N PRO A 49 1.23 -7.06 5.05
CA PRO A 49 1.06 -5.84 4.27
C PRO A 49 2.26 -5.57 3.38
N GLY A 50 1.99 -5.22 2.11
CA GLY A 50 3.00 -4.63 1.26
C GLY A 50 3.48 -3.29 1.82
N LYS A 51 4.62 -2.79 1.33
CA LYS A 51 5.12 -1.47 1.74
C LYS A 51 4.07 -0.40 1.43
N PRO A 52 3.56 0.32 2.44
CA PRO A 52 2.62 1.39 2.20
C PRO A 52 3.22 2.46 1.29
N TYR A 53 2.40 3.06 0.45
CA TYR A 53 2.83 4.12 -0.46
C TYR A 53 1.95 5.36 -0.34
N PHE A 54 2.50 6.49 -0.76
CA PHE A 54 1.85 7.79 -0.59
C PHE A 54 1.32 8.32 -1.91
N ARG A 55 0.16 8.97 -1.83
CA ARG A 55 -0.42 9.70 -2.94
C ARG A 55 -0.90 11.06 -2.46
N LYS A 56 -0.67 12.11 -3.25
CA LYS A 56 -1.23 13.43 -2.96
C LYS A 56 -2.67 13.50 -3.46
N TRP A 57 -3.60 13.99 -2.65
CA TRP A 57 -4.99 14.11 -3.06
C TRP A 57 -5.23 15.41 -3.83
N GLY A 58 -5.20 15.32 -5.17
CA GLY A 58 -5.40 16.45 -6.07
C GLY A 58 -4.45 17.61 -5.78
N LYS A 59 -4.99 18.82 -5.62
CA LYS A 59 -4.21 20.03 -5.31
C LYS A 59 -4.11 20.35 -3.81
N SER A 60 -4.79 19.57 -2.95
CA SER A 60 -4.80 19.80 -1.51
C SER A 60 -3.48 19.36 -0.86
N ASP A 61 -3.18 19.83 0.35
CA ASP A 61 -2.03 19.33 1.12
C ASP A 61 -2.35 18.02 1.89
N VAL A 62 -3.49 17.40 1.56
CA VAL A 62 -3.87 16.08 2.04
C VAL A 62 -3.01 15.01 1.37
N ILE A 63 -2.40 14.17 2.20
CA ILE A 63 -1.65 13.01 1.78
C ILE A 63 -2.45 11.77 2.15
N GLU A 64 -2.57 10.89 1.18
CA GLU A 64 -3.16 9.57 1.35
C GLU A 64 -2.05 8.54 1.58
N CYS A 65 -2.19 7.73 2.61
CA CYS A 65 -1.44 6.49 2.74
C CYS A 65 -2.29 5.32 2.26
N ILE A 66 -1.70 4.49 1.40
CA ILE A 66 -2.35 3.33 0.81
C ILE A 66 -1.54 2.08 1.16
N SER A 67 -2.22 1.06 1.67
CA SER A 67 -1.64 -0.27 1.88
C SER A 67 -2.61 -1.34 1.40
N GLU A 68 -2.07 -2.42 0.84
CA GLU A 68 -2.84 -3.55 0.33
C GLU A 68 -2.31 -4.85 0.94
N SER A 69 -3.22 -5.65 1.47
CA SER A 69 -2.99 -7.05 1.83
C SER A 69 -4.28 -7.78 2.11
N TYR A 70 -4.18 -9.10 2.17
CA TYR A 70 -5.22 -9.94 2.72
C TYR A 70 -4.65 -10.75 3.90
N PRO A 71 -5.28 -10.74 5.10
CA PRO A 71 -6.43 -9.93 5.48
C PRO A 71 -6.16 -8.43 5.40
N GLN A 72 -7.23 -7.65 5.29
CA GLN A 72 -7.17 -6.19 5.22
C GLN A 72 -6.32 -5.62 6.37
N PRO A 73 -5.36 -4.73 6.07
CA PRO A 73 -4.52 -4.16 7.11
C PRO A 73 -5.22 -3.02 7.84
N SER A 74 -4.95 -2.91 9.13
CA SER A 74 -5.09 -1.64 9.86
C SER A 74 -3.96 -0.69 9.46
N VAL A 75 -4.22 0.61 9.41
CA VAL A 75 -3.21 1.62 9.04
C VAL A 75 -3.13 2.73 10.09
N GLU A 76 -1.91 3.06 10.48
CA GLU A 76 -1.61 4.10 11.46
C GLU A 76 -0.63 5.13 10.87
N TRP A 77 -0.86 6.40 11.18
CA TRP A 77 0.13 7.45 11.02
C TRP A 77 0.95 7.56 12.31
N ILE A 78 2.27 7.70 12.18
CA ILE A 78 3.20 7.88 13.30
C ILE A 78 4.07 9.10 13.05
N PHE A 79 4.16 9.99 14.04
CA PHE A 79 4.82 11.29 13.89
C PHE A 79 6.17 11.40 14.62
N CYS A 80 6.78 10.27 14.95
CA CYS A 80 8.09 10.18 15.59
C CYS A 80 9.22 9.94 14.58
N LYS A 81 10.47 10.15 15.04
CA LYS A 81 11.69 9.85 14.24
C LYS A 81 11.76 8.39 13.80
N THR A 82 11.31 7.46 14.65
CA THR A 82 11.22 6.03 14.36
C THR A 82 9.78 5.54 14.54
N PRO A 83 9.34 4.52 13.78
CA PRO A 83 7.96 4.01 13.82
C PRO A 83 7.75 2.98 14.95
N GLU A 84 8.35 3.23 16.12
CA GLU A 84 8.30 2.33 17.27
C GLU A 84 6.91 2.31 17.93
N GLU A 85 6.59 1.20 18.59
CA GLU A 85 5.33 1.07 19.33
C GLU A 85 5.19 2.09 20.45
N SER A 86 6.33 2.48 21.07
CA SER A 86 6.44 3.45 22.16
C SER A 86 6.18 4.90 21.75
N CYS A 87 6.08 5.20 20.45
CA CYS A 87 5.84 6.57 19.99
C CYS A 87 4.49 7.08 20.53
N PRO A 88 4.47 8.21 21.27
CA PRO A 88 3.24 8.73 21.86
C PRO A 88 2.35 9.45 20.84
N ASP A 89 2.92 9.91 19.73
CA ASP A 89 2.22 10.70 18.70
C ASP A 89 1.86 9.80 17.51
N LYS A 90 0.66 9.22 17.60
CA LYS A 90 0.10 8.30 16.62
C LYS A 90 -1.36 8.62 16.36
N MET A 91 -1.78 8.37 15.13
CA MET A 91 -3.18 8.47 14.74
C MET A 91 -3.59 7.18 14.04
N HIS A 92 -4.52 6.46 14.66
CA HIS A 92 -5.10 5.24 14.13
C HIS A 92 -6.37 5.58 13.36
N GLU A 93 -6.45 5.17 12.09
CA GLU A 93 -7.65 5.33 11.29
C GLU A 93 -8.00 4.01 10.60
N GLU A 94 -9.15 3.46 10.95
CA GLU A 94 -9.75 2.33 10.24
C GLU A 94 -10.87 2.88 9.36
N THR A 95 -10.64 2.88 8.05
CA THR A 95 -11.69 3.10 7.06
C THR A 95 -12.09 1.75 6.47
N GLY A 96 -13.39 1.43 6.46
CA GLY A 96 -13.89 0.11 6.02
C GLY A 96 -13.87 -0.09 4.50
N GLU A 97 -12.70 -0.03 3.85
CA GLU A 97 -12.62 -0.37 2.43
C GLU A 97 -12.71 -1.89 2.23
N ILE A 98 -13.77 -2.33 1.58
CA ILE A 98 -14.00 -3.74 1.24
C ILE A 98 -13.14 -4.01 0.00
N ASN A 99 -12.03 -4.76 0.16
CA ASN A 99 -11.25 -5.48 -0.89
C ASN A 99 -9.76 -5.70 -0.50
N GLY A 100 -9.37 -5.49 0.77
CA GLY A 100 -7.97 -5.68 1.19
C GLY A 100 -7.06 -4.48 0.93
N ILE A 101 -7.62 -3.39 0.39
CA ILE A 101 -6.96 -2.10 0.26
C ILE A 101 -7.43 -1.22 1.42
N GLN A 102 -6.49 -0.54 2.06
CA GLN A 102 -6.74 0.43 3.12
C GLN A 102 -6.20 1.80 2.68
N LYS A 103 -7.04 2.83 2.75
CA LYS A 103 -6.68 4.22 2.41
C LYS A 103 -7.07 5.16 3.54
N ILE A 104 -6.10 5.93 4.01
CA ILE A 104 -6.32 6.95 5.03
C ILE A 104 -5.72 8.27 4.59
N GLN A 105 -6.42 9.36 4.85
CA GLN A 105 -6.14 10.68 4.27
C GLN A 105 -6.00 11.71 5.39
N HIS A 106 -4.90 12.44 5.42
CA HIS A 106 -4.71 13.49 6.43
C HIS A 106 -3.89 14.66 5.90
N GLU A 107 -4.16 15.87 6.41
CA GLU A 107 -3.31 17.04 6.22
C GLU A 107 -2.13 16.96 7.20
N LEU A 108 -0.92 16.84 6.68
CA LEU A 108 0.24 16.54 7.51
C LEU A 108 1.20 17.73 7.57
N PHE A 109 1.50 18.20 8.79
CA PHE A 109 2.45 19.30 9.01
C PHE A 109 3.70 18.89 9.81
N GLN A 110 3.70 17.68 10.39
CA GLN A 110 4.79 17.12 11.17
C GLN A 110 6.05 16.90 10.31
N THR A 111 7.22 16.83 10.96
CA THR A 111 8.50 16.62 10.27
C THR A 111 8.73 15.15 9.95
N TYR A 112 8.68 14.31 10.98
CA TYR A 112 8.82 12.86 10.84
C TYR A 112 7.44 12.27 10.69
N ILE A 113 7.20 11.58 9.58
CA ILE A 113 5.90 11.00 9.25
C ILE A 113 6.16 9.60 8.74
N TRP A 114 5.52 8.64 9.36
CA TRP A 114 5.47 7.25 8.92
C TRP A 114 4.04 6.84 8.72
N CYS A 115 3.83 6.00 7.73
CA CYS A 115 2.61 5.21 7.64
C CYS A 115 2.97 3.75 7.83
N CYS A 116 2.28 3.10 8.77
CA CYS A 116 2.47 1.69 9.07
C CYS A 116 1.17 0.94 8.86
N ALA A 117 1.26 -0.19 8.18
CA ALA A 117 0.15 -1.09 7.94
C ALA A 117 0.41 -2.40 8.68
N ALA A 118 -0.60 -2.91 9.37
CA ALA A 118 -0.50 -4.14 10.15
C ALA A 118 -1.72 -5.03 9.96
N ASN A 119 -1.48 -6.32 9.76
CA ASN A 119 -2.49 -7.37 9.87
C ASN A 119 -1.98 -8.50 10.77
N ASP A 120 -2.71 -9.61 10.83
CA ASP A 120 -2.39 -10.76 11.67
C ASP A 120 -1.12 -11.53 11.25
N LEU A 121 -0.51 -11.19 10.11
CA LEU A 121 0.71 -11.82 9.58
C LEU A 121 1.94 -10.93 9.73
N GLY A 122 1.77 -9.63 10.02
CA GLY A 122 2.89 -8.75 10.28
C GLY A 122 2.57 -7.28 10.08
N ARG A 123 3.64 -6.47 10.15
CA ARG A 123 3.60 -5.01 10.05
C ARG A 123 4.67 -4.53 9.09
N GLU A 124 4.32 -3.56 8.26
CA GLU A 124 5.23 -2.92 7.31
C GLU A 124 5.04 -1.40 7.36
N CYS A 125 6.14 -0.65 7.32
CA CYS A 125 6.14 0.80 7.49
C CYS A 125 6.92 1.50 6.38
N THR A 126 6.44 2.66 5.95
CA THR A 126 7.14 3.53 5.03
C THR A 126 7.19 4.95 5.59
N SER A 127 8.36 5.58 5.56
CA SER A 127 8.53 6.99 5.93
C SER A 127 8.22 7.90 4.74
N LEU A 128 7.48 8.98 4.98
CA LEU A 128 7.32 10.05 3.99
C LEU A 128 8.58 10.89 3.95
N PHE A 129 9.28 10.88 2.80
CA PHE A 129 10.51 11.64 2.66
C PHE A 129 10.24 13.14 2.73
N THR A 130 10.63 13.74 3.86
CA THR A 130 10.40 15.15 4.17
C THR A 130 11.73 15.88 4.32
N ILE A 131 11.93 16.88 3.47
CA ILE A 131 13.00 17.87 3.59
C ILE A 131 12.48 18.99 4.49
N ASP A 132 12.95 19.04 5.74
CA ASP A 132 12.63 20.13 6.66
C ASP A 132 13.70 21.22 6.61
N LEU A 133 13.33 22.40 6.13
CA LEU A 133 14.25 23.54 6.00
C LEU A 133 14.56 24.20 7.34
N ASN A 134 13.83 23.88 8.41
CA ASN A 134 14.08 24.42 9.75
C ASN A 134 15.05 23.56 10.55
N GLU A 135 15.24 22.30 10.17
CA GLU A 135 16.19 21.39 10.80
C GLU A 135 17.54 21.43 10.08
N ARG A 136 18.64 21.31 10.84
CA ARG A 136 19.95 21.13 10.24
C ARG A 136 20.02 19.74 9.62
N GLN A 137 20.01 19.66 8.31
CA GLN A 137 20.17 18.40 7.60
C GLN A 137 21.64 17.98 7.63
N ALA A 138 21.89 16.71 7.94
CA ALA A 138 23.22 16.13 7.79
C ALA A 138 23.59 16.11 6.31
N ALA A 139 24.79 16.58 5.97
CA ALA A 139 25.33 16.47 4.63
C ALA A 139 26.19 15.19 4.54
N PRO A 140 26.03 14.34 3.51
CA PRO A 140 25.10 14.47 2.38
C PRO A 140 23.66 14.07 2.73
N LEU A 141 22.70 14.55 1.93
CA LEU A 141 21.30 14.11 2.02
C LEU A 141 21.16 12.62 1.64
N PRO A 142 20.13 11.92 2.14
CA PRO A 142 19.91 10.52 1.79
C PRO A 142 19.62 10.35 0.30
N GLU A 143 20.20 9.32 -0.31
CA GLU A 143 19.81 8.85 -1.64
C GLU A 143 18.46 8.13 -1.57
N LEU A 144 17.54 8.48 -2.45
CA LEU A 144 16.24 7.80 -2.59
C LEU A 144 16.36 6.71 -3.65
N LEU A 145 16.19 5.46 -3.22
CA LEU A 145 16.20 4.29 -4.10
C LEU A 145 14.77 3.75 -4.23
N LEU A 146 14.24 3.79 -5.45
CA LEU A 146 12.90 3.32 -5.80
C LEU A 146 12.97 2.32 -6.95
N LYS A 147 12.04 1.38 -6.98
CA LYS A 147 11.84 0.49 -8.13
C LYS A 147 11.05 1.21 -9.21
N VAL A 148 11.26 0.79 -10.46
CA VAL A 148 10.45 1.26 -11.59
C VAL A 148 8.98 0.95 -11.30
N GLY A 149 8.13 1.98 -11.37
CA GLY A 149 6.69 1.89 -11.09
C GLY A 149 6.29 2.26 -9.66
N GLU A 150 7.22 2.39 -8.72
CA GLU A 150 6.90 2.89 -7.38
C GLU A 150 6.60 4.40 -7.41
N PRO A 151 5.56 4.87 -6.70
CA PRO A 151 5.25 6.28 -6.64
C PRO A 151 6.30 7.02 -5.80
N LEU A 152 6.78 8.16 -6.31
CA LEU A 152 7.67 9.07 -5.60
C LEU A 152 6.89 10.28 -5.08
N LEU A 153 6.94 10.50 -3.76
CA LEU A 153 6.43 11.72 -3.13
C LEU A 153 7.54 12.34 -2.26
N ILE A 154 8.02 13.51 -2.68
CA ILE A 154 8.97 14.33 -1.92
C ILE A 154 8.21 15.49 -1.31
N ARG A 155 8.28 15.62 0.01
CA ARG A 155 7.66 16.73 0.75
C ARG A 155 8.74 17.70 1.22
N CYS A 156 8.46 19.00 1.12
CA CYS A 156 9.31 20.05 1.68
C CYS A 156 8.50 20.82 2.72
N ARG A 157 9.05 20.96 3.92
CA ARG A 157 8.46 21.68 5.05
C ARG A 157 9.34 22.89 5.38
N ALA A 158 8.72 24.05 5.53
CA ALA A 158 9.40 25.27 5.95
C ALA A 158 8.51 26.06 6.92
N VAL A 159 9.09 26.60 7.98
CA VAL A 159 8.38 27.40 8.99
C VAL A 159 9.11 28.73 9.09
N HIS A 160 8.54 29.77 8.49
CA HIS A 160 9.14 31.10 8.54
C HIS A 160 8.23 32.07 9.29
N ARG A 161 8.83 33.01 10.04
CA ARG A 161 8.08 34.01 10.82
C ARG A 161 7.30 35.00 9.95
N ASN A 162 7.62 35.10 8.66
CA ASN A 162 6.94 35.98 7.72
C ASN A 162 6.51 35.22 6.45
N TYR A 163 5.53 35.77 5.75
CA TYR A 163 4.94 35.22 4.52
C TYR A 163 5.83 35.37 3.27
N LYS A 164 7.10 35.79 3.41
CA LYS A 164 7.98 36.12 2.29
C LYS A 164 8.92 34.97 1.92
N PHE A 165 8.39 33.79 1.70
CA PHE A 165 9.15 32.70 1.10
C PHE A 165 8.31 31.95 0.07
N ARG A 166 9.00 31.34 -0.89
CA ARG A 166 8.40 30.46 -1.91
C ARG A 166 9.20 29.19 -1.95
N ILE A 167 8.51 28.05 -1.95
CA ILE A 167 9.13 26.75 -2.15
C ILE A 167 8.98 26.40 -3.63
N LYS A 168 10.09 26.05 -4.26
CA LYS A 168 10.15 25.66 -5.67
C LYS A 168 10.82 24.29 -5.77
N LEU A 169 10.13 23.33 -6.38
CA LEU A 169 10.65 21.99 -6.67
C LEU A 169 11.08 21.94 -8.14
N SER A 170 12.30 21.46 -8.38
CA SER A 170 12.87 21.34 -9.73
C SER A 170 13.54 20.00 -9.92
N PHE A 171 13.41 19.43 -11.12
CA PHE A 171 14.11 18.23 -11.57
C PHE A 171 15.13 18.63 -12.63
N GLU A 172 16.42 18.36 -12.40
CA GLU A 172 17.52 18.71 -13.32
C GLU A 172 17.42 20.14 -13.88
N SER A 173 17.13 21.11 -12.99
CA SER A 173 16.95 22.53 -13.31
C SER A 173 15.70 22.91 -14.12
N LYS A 174 14.83 21.94 -14.44
CA LYS A 174 13.48 22.18 -14.99
C LYS A 174 12.49 22.23 -13.84
N GLU A 175 11.54 23.17 -13.90
CA GLU A 175 10.43 23.17 -12.95
C GLU A 175 9.60 21.89 -13.15
N VAL A 176 9.28 21.20 -12.05
CA VAL A 176 8.43 20.02 -12.11
C VAL A 176 6.99 20.50 -12.24
N GLU A 177 6.37 20.27 -13.40
CA GLU A 177 4.91 20.37 -13.52
C GLU A 177 4.29 19.23 -12.72
N GLN A 178 3.43 19.55 -11.74
CA GLN A 178 2.59 18.56 -11.08
C GLN A 178 1.62 18.01 -12.14
N LYS A 179 1.93 16.85 -12.73
CA LYS A 179 1.01 16.17 -13.63
C LYS A 179 -0.25 15.80 -12.86
N LYS A 180 -1.39 16.13 -13.48
CA LYS A 180 -2.72 15.82 -12.98
C LYS A 180 -2.96 14.33 -13.21
N ASP A 181 -2.99 13.54 -12.15
CA ASP A 181 -3.66 12.26 -12.22
C ASP A 181 -5.16 12.56 -12.23
N LEU A 182 -5.82 12.21 -13.36
CA LEU A 182 -7.25 12.32 -13.58
C LEU A 182 -8.00 11.25 -12.78
#